data_AF-L0HDS0-F1
#
_entry.id   AF-L0HDS0-F1
#
_cell.length_a   1.000
_cell.length_b   1.000
_cell.length_c   1.000
_cell.angle_alpha   90.00
_cell.angle_beta   90.00
_cell.angle_gamma   90.00
#
_symmetry.space_group_name_H-M   'P 1'
#
loop_
_entity.id
_entity.type
_entity.pdbx_description
1 polymer ?
#
loop_
_entity_poly.entity_id
_entity_poly.type
_entity_poly.pdbx_seq_one_letter_code
_entity_poly.pdbx_strand_id
1 'polypeptide(L)' 'MPKVEIKPVDAQGRIILPKAWRARLRTSSVVVVDEDDRLEIRPADADLSRFVDAVEVEAEHFDNYHKLRKGLRRDAVH' A
#
# COMPACT_ATOMS: atom_id res chain seq x y z
N MET A 1 15.59 19.66 8.39
CA MET A 1 14.99 19.18 9.66
C MET A 1 13.60 18.62 9.35
N PRO A 2 13.22 17.47 9.91
CA PRO A 2 11.87 16.91 9.74
C PRO A 2 10.82 17.85 10.36
N LYS A 3 9.65 17.99 9.72
CA LYS A 3 8.49 18.69 10.28
C LYS A 3 7.58 17.67 10.92
N VAL A 4 7.29 17.83 12.21
CA VAL A 4 6.48 16.90 12.99
C VAL A 4 5.25 17.64 13.52
N GLU A 5 4.07 17.03 13.40
CA GLU A 5 2.85 17.50 14.06
C GLU A 5 2.13 16.33 14.70
N ILE A 6 1.61 16.53 15.91
CA ILE A 6 0.76 15.57 16.60
C ILE A 6 -0.70 15.92 16.25
N LYS A 7 -1.45 14.94 15.76
CA LYS A 7 -2.87 15.07 15.43
C LYS A 7 -3.67 14.00 16.17
N PRO A 8 -4.87 14.33 16.68
CA PRO A 8 -5.77 13.31 17.19
C PRO A 8 -6.21 12.40 16.04
N VAL A 9 -6.39 11.13 16.36
CA VAL A 9 -7.08 10.16 15.50
C VAL A 9 -8.56 10.24 15.84
N ASP A 10 -9.41 10.38 14.83
CA ASP A 10 -10.86 10.41 15.07
C ASP A 10 -11.43 9.01 15.38
N ALA A 11 -12.72 8.95 15.73
CA ALA A 11 -13.38 7.68 16.09
C ALA A 11 -13.40 6.64 14.95
N GLN A 12 -13.11 7.05 13.71
CA GLN A 12 -13.05 6.17 12.54
C GLN A 12 -11.60 5.84 12.15
N GLY A 13 -10.61 6.23 12.96
CA GLY A 13 -9.20 5.97 12.67
C GLY A 13 -8.55 6.95 11.70
N ARG A 14 -9.20 8.08 11.35
CA ARG A 14 -8.69 9.02 10.36
C ARG A 14 -7.82 10.10 11.01
N ILE A 15 -6.84 10.58 10.24
CA ILE A 15 -6.02 11.75 10.57
C ILE A 15 -6.26 12.88 9.56
N ILE A 16 -6.29 14.12 10.06
CA ILE A 16 -6.37 15.29 9.20
C ILE A 16 -4.95 15.79 8.90
N LEU A 17 -4.53 15.67 7.64
CA LEU A 17 -3.24 16.19 7.21
C LEU A 17 -3.23 17.74 7.25
N PRO A 18 -2.17 18.37 7.81
CA PRO A 18 -1.99 19.81 7.77
C PRO A 18 -2.16 20.39 6.36
N LYS A 19 -2.79 21.57 6.25
CA LYS A 19 -3.09 22.22 4.97
C LYS A 19 -1.84 22.36 4.07
N ALA A 20 -0.71 22.72 4.67
CA ALA A 20 0.55 22.89 3.95
C ALA A 20 1.08 21.56 3.36
N TRP A 21 0.82 20.42 4.00
CA TRP A 21 1.26 19.12 3.52
C TRP A 21 0.35 18.61 2.40
N ARG A 22 -0.98 18.80 2.54
CA ARG A 22 -1.96 18.51 1.49
C ARG A 22 -1.66 19.26 0.19
N ALA A 23 -1.31 20.54 0.29
CA ALA A 23 -0.95 21.36 -0.87
C ALA A 23 0.29 20.85 -1.65
N ARG A 24 1.19 20.12 -0.96
CA ARG A 24 2.41 19.57 -1.55
C ARG A 24 2.20 18.21 -2.20
N LEU A 25 1.35 17.36 -1.62
CA LEU A 25 1.15 15.97 -2.06
C LEU A 25 0.56 15.87 -3.48
N ARG A 26 -0.26 16.86 -3.91
CA ARG A 26 -0.84 16.96 -5.27
C ARG A 26 -1.42 15.67 -5.86
N THR A 27 -1.78 14.70 -5.03
CA THR A 27 -2.37 13.41 -5.42
C THR A 27 -3.72 13.23 -4.73
N SER A 28 -4.63 12.49 -5.36
CA SER A 28 -5.94 12.13 -4.82
C SER A 28 -5.93 10.81 -4.04
N SER A 29 -4.83 10.05 -4.09
CA SER A 29 -4.70 8.76 -3.45
C SER A 29 -3.31 8.56 -2.84
N VAL A 30 -3.25 7.75 -1.79
CA VAL A 30 -2.02 7.41 -1.08
C VAL A 30 -1.95 5.91 -0.85
N VAL A 31 -0.73 5.38 -0.84
CA VAL A 31 -0.42 4.05 -0.31
C VAL A 31 -0.19 4.20 1.18
N VAL A 32 -0.84 3.35 1.97
CA VAL A 32 -0.59 3.22 3.41
C VAL A 32 0.07 1.86 3.60
N VAL A 33 1.32 1.87 4.04
CA VAL A 33 2.11 0.67 4.35
C VAL A 33 2.08 0.47 5.86
N ASP A 34 1.75 -0.75 6.28
CA ASP A 34 1.79 -1.19 7.66
C ASP A 34 3.12 -1.89 7.92
N GLU A 35 3.98 -1.26 8.72
CA GLU A 35 5.22 -1.85 9.22
C GLU A 35 5.06 -2.07 10.73
N ASP A 36 5.73 -3.08 11.30
CA ASP A 36 5.51 -3.56 12.68
C ASP A 36 5.50 -2.45 13.75
N ASP A 37 6.25 -1.35 13.54
CA ASP A 37 6.39 -0.22 14.47
C ASP A 37 5.74 1.10 13.98
N ARG A 38 5.31 1.19 12.72
CA ARG A 38 4.83 2.46 12.13
C ARG A 38 3.98 2.27 10.87
N LEU A 39 3.11 3.24 10.65
CA LEU A 39 2.45 3.43 9.36
C LEU A 39 3.24 4.41 8.49
N GLU A 40 3.51 4.02 7.25
CA GLU A 40 4.07 4.90 6.24
C GLU A 40 3.03 5.29 5.20
N ILE A 41 2.93 6.59 4.89
CA ILE A 41 1.98 7.12 3.89
C ILE A 41 2.77 7.73 2.72
N ARG A 42 2.57 7.21 1.52
CA ARG A 42 3.25 7.64 0.28
C ARG A 42 2.22 8.05 -0.79
N PRO A 43 2.51 9.02 -1.67
CA PRO A 43 1.67 9.28 -2.85
C PRO A 43 1.51 8.02 -3.69
N ALA A 44 0.29 7.73 -4.17
CA ALA A 44 0.04 6.56 -5.02
C ALA A 44 0.58 6.71 -6.44
N ASP A 45 0.88 7.94 -6.87
CA ASP A 45 1.51 8.23 -8.16
C ASP A 45 2.97 7.71 -8.24
N ALA A 46 3.50 7.21 -7.13
CA ALA A 46 4.76 6.47 -7.10
C ALA A 46 4.50 5.04 -7.58
N ASP A 47 4.98 4.75 -8.79
CA ASP A 47 5.11 3.42 -9.41
C ASP A 47 5.02 2.25 -8.42
N LEU A 48 3.81 1.66 -8.31
CA LEU A 48 3.48 0.57 -7.39
C LEU A 48 4.26 -0.72 -7.71
N SER A 49 4.90 -0.80 -8.88
CA SER A 49 5.73 -1.94 -9.27
C SER A 49 6.88 -2.21 -8.28
N ARG A 50 7.29 -1.19 -7.50
CA ARG A 50 8.35 -1.33 -6.48
C ARG A 50 7.87 -1.92 -5.15
N PHE A 51 6.56 -1.99 -4.93
CA PHE A 51 5.95 -2.51 -3.69
C PHE A 51 5.23 -3.84 -3.87
N VAL A 52 4.99 -4.23 -5.11
CA VAL A 52 4.60 -5.59 -5.44
C VAL A 52 5.89 -6.37 -5.58
N ASP A 53 6.24 -7.18 -4.58
CA ASP A 53 7.10 -8.34 -4.84
C ASP A 53 6.40 -9.13 -5.93
N ALA A 54 6.84 -8.92 -7.18
CA ALA A 54 6.21 -9.49 -8.35
C ALA A 54 6.46 -11.00 -8.30
N VAL A 55 5.48 -11.74 -7.79
CA VAL A 55 5.42 -13.18 -7.99
C VAL A 55 5.02 -13.39 -9.45
N GLU A 56 6.01 -13.65 -10.31
CA GLU A 56 5.75 -14.16 -11.67
C GLU A 56 5.10 -15.54 -11.53
N VAL A 57 3.79 -15.60 -11.74
CA VAL A 57 3.07 -16.86 -11.83
C VAL A 57 2.74 -17.10 -13.29
N GLU A 58 3.35 -18.12 -13.88
CA GLU A 58 2.90 -18.64 -15.17
C GLU A 58 1.50 -19.22 -15.01
N ALA A 59 0.48 -18.44 -15.38
CA ALA A 59 -0.90 -18.89 -15.44
C ALA A 59 -1.28 -19.13 -16.90
N GLU A 60 -1.39 -20.40 -17.29
CA GLU A 60 -1.85 -20.78 -18.64
C GLU A 60 -3.25 -20.20 -18.95
N HIS A 61 -4.07 -19.95 -17.91
CA HIS A 61 -5.46 -19.52 -18.04
C HIS A 61 -5.94 -18.67 -16.84
N PHE A 62 -6.37 -17.42 -17.10
CA PHE A 62 -6.87 -16.45 -16.09
C PHE A 62 -8.38 -16.57 -15.80
N ASP A 63 -9.09 -17.42 -16.54
CA ASP A 63 -10.54 -17.61 -16.46
C ASP A 63 -10.98 -18.47 -15.25
N ASN A 64 -10.04 -19.19 -14.61
CA ASN A 64 -10.33 -20.05 -13.47
C ASN A 64 -9.60 -19.63 -12.18
N TYR A 65 -10.21 -18.68 -11.46
CA TYR A 65 -9.75 -18.12 -10.20
C TYR A 65 -9.41 -19.19 -9.13
N HIS A 66 -10.12 -20.32 -9.10
CA HIS A 66 -9.89 -21.39 -8.13
C HIS A 66 -8.58 -22.15 -8.36
N LYS A 67 -8.16 -22.31 -9.62
CA LYS A 67 -6.87 -22.93 -9.97
C LYS A 67 -5.70 -22.00 -9.66
N LEU A 68 -5.85 -20.70 -9.98
CA LEU A 68 -4.85 -19.66 -9.69
C LEU A 68 -4.49 -19.63 -8.19
N ARG A 69 -5.51 -19.65 -7.32
CA ARG A 69 -5.32 -19.63 -5.87
C ARG A 69 -4.63 -20.90 -5.32
N LYS A 70 -4.70 -22.02 -6.03
CA LYS A 70 -4.04 -23.27 -5.65
C LYS A 70 -2.55 -23.26 -6.02
N GLY A 71 -2.19 -22.61 -7.13
CA GLY A 71 -0.79 -22.40 -7.54
C GLY A 71 -0.04 -21.51 -6.55
N LEU A 72 -0.60 -20.34 -6.22
CA LEU A 72 -0.02 -19.38 -5.27
C LEU A 72 0.28 -19.96 -3.87
N ARG A 73 -0.42 -21.02 -3.45
CA ARG A 73 -0.18 -21.68 -2.15
C ARG A 73 0.95 -22.72 -2.16
N ARG A 74 1.37 -23.19 -3.34
CA ARG A 74 2.47 -24.15 -3.47
C ARG A 74 3.82 -23.45 -3.46
N ASP A 75 3.91 -22.30 -4.12
CA ASP A 75 5.18 -21.59 -4.30
C ASP A 75 5.59 -20.75 -3.07
N ALA A 76 4.66 -20.45 -2.16
CA ALA A 76 4.93 -19.76 -0.90
C ALA A 76 5.56 -20.64 0.20
N VAL A 77 5.89 -21.91 -0.10
CA VAL A 77 6.43 -22.90 0.86
C VAL A 77 7.83 -23.40 0.45
N HIS A 78 8.54 -22.66 -0.40
CA HIS A 78 9.96 -22.87 -0.68
C HIS A 78 10.76 -21.57 -0.53
#